data_AF-A0A924MK48-F1
#
_entry.id   AF-A0A924MK48-F1
#
_cell.length_a   1.000
_cell.length_b   1.000
_cell.length_c   1.000
_cell.angle_alpha   90.00
_cell.angle_beta   90.00
_cell.angle_gamma   90.00
#
_symmetry.space_group_name_H-M   'P 1'
#
loop_
_entity.id
_entity.type
_entity.pdbx_description
1 polymer ?
#
loop_
_entity_poly.entity_id
_entity_poly.type
_entity_poly.pdbx_seq_one_letter_code
_entity_poly.pdbx_strand_id
1 'polypeptide(L)'
;MGKTPAKASKTTQAAKATPAKKATKTTKVTKVASAGKKGNEELEKLRELIEGIDIAMLSTQARDGRLVSRPLSTQQMDADGHLWFVTDRNSHKADEIEKNPQVNIAYAAPSDNTFVSVAGIAEVRDDRNKLHELWSPAMSIFYPKGEDDPDLCLLKVRMQSAEYWDSPGGLIGNVLYLAVTAITGDAGSLSDNQRMEFGSKQRAVQ
;
A
#
# COMPACT_ATOMS: atom_id res chain seq x y z
N MET A 1 -13.56 68.35 -38.41
CA MET A 1 -14.41 68.56 -39.61
C MET A 1 -14.76 67.20 -40.20
N GLY A 2 -16.05 66.91 -40.43
CA GLY A 2 -16.58 65.68 -41.08
C GLY A 2 -17.09 64.62 -40.09
N LYS A 3 -18.30 64.74 -39.54
CA LYS A 3 -19.61 64.22 -40.00
C LYS A 3 -19.82 62.69 -39.86
N THR A 4 -20.62 62.33 -38.85
CA THR A 4 -21.55 61.19 -38.61
C THR A 4 -22.36 60.82 -39.90
N PRO A 5 -23.07 59.66 -40.08
CA PRO A 5 -23.77 58.89 -39.02
C PRO A 5 -24.01 57.35 -39.17
N ALA A 6 -24.52 56.82 -38.05
CA ALA A 6 -25.37 55.66 -37.76
C ALA A 6 -26.00 54.79 -38.88
N LYS A 7 -26.17 53.49 -38.57
CA LYS A 7 -27.48 52.83 -38.67
C LYS A 7 -27.58 51.57 -37.79
N ALA A 8 -28.67 51.53 -37.04
CA ALA A 8 -29.15 50.38 -36.29
C ALA A 8 -30.06 49.49 -37.16
N SER A 9 -30.29 48.27 -36.68
CA SER A 9 -31.63 47.71 -36.39
C SER A 9 -32.02 46.39 -37.08
N LYS A 10 -32.64 45.53 -36.23
CA LYS A 10 -33.65 44.47 -36.49
C LYS A 10 -33.21 43.00 -36.63
N THR A 11 -33.35 42.30 -35.50
CA THR A 11 -34.30 41.20 -35.24
C THR A 11 -34.79 40.37 -36.42
N THR A 12 -34.54 39.04 -36.38
CA THR A 12 -35.54 38.01 -36.72
C THR A 12 -35.30 36.75 -35.88
N GLN A 13 -36.36 36.33 -35.19
CA GLN A 13 -36.54 35.08 -34.45
C GLN A 13 -37.09 34.02 -35.42
N ALA A 14 -36.61 32.78 -35.37
CA ALA A 14 -37.27 31.63 -36.01
C ALA A 14 -37.05 30.35 -35.19
N ALA A 15 -38.11 29.55 -35.11
CA ALA A 15 -38.34 28.48 -34.15
C ALA A 15 -37.89 27.08 -34.63
N LYS A 16 -37.67 26.21 -33.64
CA LYS A 16 -37.88 24.74 -33.59
C LYS A 16 -37.37 23.86 -34.74
N ALA A 17 -36.42 22.98 -34.40
CA ALA A 17 -36.45 21.58 -34.78
C ALA A 17 -35.72 20.71 -33.74
N THR A 18 -36.43 19.74 -33.17
CA THR A 18 -35.89 18.63 -32.36
C THR A 18 -35.21 17.61 -33.26
N PRO A 19 -34.09 16.99 -32.84
CA PRO A 19 -33.81 15.62 -33.24
C PRO A 19 -33.61 14.67 -32.06
N ALA A 20 -34.43 13.61 -32.11
CA ALA A 20 -34.20 12.22 -31.69
C ALA A 20 -33.20 11.91 -30.55
N LYS A 21 -33.73 11.27 -29.50
CA LYS A 21 -33.00 10.43 -28.54
C LYS A 21 -32.14 9.38 -29.28
N LYS A 22 -30.81 9.50 -29.21
CA LYS A 22 -29.92 8.35 -29.38
C LYS A 22 -29.67 7.71 -28.02
N ALA A 23 -30.01 6.42 -27.93
CA ALA A 23 -29.69 5.57 -26.79
C ALA A 23 -28.16 5.36 -26.73
N THR A 24 -27.51 5.87 -25.69
CA THR A 24 -26.10 5.56 -25.42
C THR A 24 -26.04 4.36 -24.47
N LYS A 25 -25.94 3.16 -25.06
CA LYS A 25 -25.45 1.97 -24.36
C LYS A 25 -23.92 2.08 -24.19
N THR A 26 -23.45 1.65 -23.03
CA THR A 26 -22.10 1.13 -22.77
C THR A 26 -20.96 2.13 -22.56
N THR A 27 -20.77 2.56 -21.32
CA THR A 27 -19.47 3.05 -20.80
C THR A 27 -19.28 2.57 -19.37
N LYS A 28 -19.09 1.26 -19.16
CA LYS A 28 -18.69 0.70 -17.84
C LYS A 28 -17.64 -0.41 -17.90
N VAL A 29 -17.26 -0.91 -19.08
CA VAL A 29 -16.38 -2.10 -19.18
C VAL A 29 -14.89 -1.72 -19.16
N THR A 30 -14.49 -0.52 -19.59
CA THR A 30 -13.06 -0.16 -19.74
C THR A 30 -12.36 0.22 -18.44
N LYS A 31 -13.07 0.76 -17.43
CA LYS A 31 -12.44 1.23 -16.17
C LYS A 31 -12.02 0.09 -15.24
N VAL A 32 -12.70 -1.06 -15.30
CA VAL A 32 -12.50 -2.17 -14.36
C VAL A 32 -11.23 -2.98 -14.70
N ALA A 33 -10.95 -3.19 -15.99
CA ALA A 33 -9.76 -3.92 -16.44
C ALA A 33 -8.45 -3.14 -16.20
N SER A 34 -8.47 -1.81 -16.40
CA SER A 34 -7.32 -0.94 -16.13
C SER A 34 -7.02 -0.79 -14.64
N ALA A 35 -8.07 -0.70 -13.79
CA ALA A 35 -7.89 -0.64 -12.33
C ALA A 35 -7.37 -1.96 -11.75
N GLY A 36 -7.78 -3.11 -12.31
CA GLY A 36 -7.27 -4.42 -11.91
C GLY A 36 -5.79 -4.64 -12.27
N LYS A 37 -5.36 -4.18 -13.44
CA LYS A 37 -3.95 -4.27 -13.87
C LYS A 37 -3.04 -3.39 -13.03
N LYS A 38 -3.43 -2.12 -12.80
CA LYS A 38 -2.65 -1.18 -11.98
C LYS A 38 -2.47 -1.66 -10.55
N GLY A 39 -3.53 -2.16 -9.91
CA GLY A 39 -3.42 -2.66 -8.53
C GLY A 39 -2.51 -3.89 -8.41
N ASN A 40 -2.44 -4.73 -9.45
CA ASN A 40 -1.51 -5.86 -9.47
C ASN A 40 -0.05 -5.39 -9.63
N GLU A 41 0.20 -4.41 -10.51
CA GLU A 41 1.53 -3.82 -10.68
C GLU A 41 2.03 -3.12 -9.39
N GLU A 42 1.15 -2.42 -8.68
CA GLU A 42 1.48 -1.80 -7.38
C GLU A 42 1.81 -2.84 -6.31
N LEU A 43 1.08 -3.96 -6.26
CA LEU A 43 1.37 -5.07 -5.34
C LEU A 43 2.68 -5.77 -5.67
N GLU A 44 2.98 -6.01 -6.95
CA GLU A 44 4.24 -6.61 -7.35
C GLU A 44 5.44 -5.68 -7.06
N LYS A 45 5.33 -4.37 -7.35
CA LYS A 45 6.38 -3.42 -6.97
C LYS A 45 6.60 -3.40 -5.46
N LEU A 46 5.54 -3.41 -4.66
CA LEU A 46 5.67 -3.49 -3.21
C LEU A 46 6.32 -4.81 -2.76
N ARG A 47 6.00 -5.93 -3.43
CA ARG A 47 6.63 -7.24 -3.19
C ARG A 47 8.13 -7.15 -3.38
N GLU A 48 8.57 -6.61 -4.51
CA GLU A 48 9.99 -6.43 -4.84
C GLU A 48 10.70 -5.54 -3.81
N LEU A 49 10.06 -4.45 -3.37
CA LEU A 49 10.65 -3.50 -2.42
C LEU A 49 10.86 -4.07 -1.01
N ILE A 50 10.02 -5.01 -0.58
CA ILE A 50 10.13 -5.63 0.76
C ILE A 50 10.82 -6.99 0.72
N GLU A 51 11.08 -7.53 -0.47
CA GLU A 51 11.77 -8.80 -0.65
C GLU A 51 13.20 -8.73 -0.09
N GLY A 52 13.61 -9.75 0.65
CA GLY A 52 14.92 -9.78 1.32
C GLY A 52 15.02 -8.94 2.60
N ILE A 53 13.97 -8.20 2.98
CA ILE A 53 13.91 -7.50 4.28
C ILE A 53 13.20 -8.39 5.30
N ASP A 54 13.99 -9.19 6.03
CA ASP A 54 13.46 -10.20 6.95
C ASP A 54 12.61 -9.61 8.09
N ILE A 55 13.02 -8.44 8.62
CA ILE A 55 12.44 -7.83 9.80
C ILE A 55 11.69 -6.56 9.43
N ALA A 56 10.41 -6.54 9.80
CA ALA A 56 9.56 -5.36 9.75
C ALA A 56 9.32 -4.83 11.17
N MET A 57 9.14 -3.52 11.29
CA MET A 57 8.74 -2.87 12.53
C MET A 57 7.21 -2.68 12.54
N LEU A 58 6.50 -3.44 13.37
CA LEU A 58 5.07 -3.26 13.60
C LEU A 58 4.85 -2.19 14.66
N SER A 59 4.13 -1.14 14.30
CA SER A 59 3.68 -0.11 15.22
C SER A 59 2.20 -0.28 15.55
N THR A 60 1.89 -0.37 16.85
CA THR A 60 0.55 -0.45 17.42
C THR A 60 0.32 0.68 18.42
N GLN A 61 -0.93 0.94 18.79
CA GLN A 61 -1.28 1.88 19.86
C GLN A 61 -1.44 1.14 21.20
N ALA A 62 -0.58 1.45 22.17
CA ALA A 62 -0.70 0.98 23.53
C ALA A 62 -1.97 1.53 24.21
N ARG A 63 -2.38 0.89 25.32
CA ARG A 63 -3.59 1.27 26.08
C ARG A 63 -3.58 2.72 26.59
N ASP A 64 -2.39 3.30 26.78
CA ASP A 64 -2.19 4.69 27.20
C ASP A 64 -2.10 5.69 26.02
N GLY A 65 -2.36 5.21 24.79
CA GLY A 65 -2.35 6.02 23.57
C GLY A 65 -0.99 6.18 22.91
N ARG A 66 0.11 5.72 23.53
CA ARG A 66 1.45 5.78 22.92
C ARG A 66 1.55 4.82 21.74
N LEU A 67 2.34 5.20 20.73
CA LEU A 67 2.73 4.28 19.67
C LEU A 67 3.93 3.47 20.14
N VAL A 68 3.86 2.15 19.96
CA VAL A 68 4.94 1.23 20.32
C VAL A 68 5.27 0.39 19.09
N SER A 69 6.56 0.41 18.70
CA SER A 69 7.05 -0.35 17.55
C SER A 69 7.85 -1.56 18.00
N ARG A 70 7.63 -2.72 17.36
CA ARG A 70 8.26 -3.99 17.74
C ARG A 70 8.69 -4.75 16.48
N PRO A 71 9.88 -5.37 16.46
CA PRO A 71 10.32 -6.15 15.31
C PRO A 71 9.51 -7.45 15.18
N LEU A 72 9.10 -7.77 13.97
CA LEU A 72 8.50 -9.03 13.57
C LEU A 72 9.09 -9.48 12.23
N SER A 73 9.24 -10.79 12.06
CA SER A 73 9.62 -11.35 10.77
C SER A 73 8.39 -11.52 9.89
N THR A 74 8.42 -10.93 8.70
CA THR A 74 7.37 -11.12 7.68
C THR A 74 7.48 -12.52 7.11
N GLN A 75 6.45 -13.34 7.28
CA GLN A 75 6.46 -14.72 6.77
C GLN A 75 6.01 -14.80 5.33
N GLN A 76 5.06 -13.95 4.94
CA GLN A 76 4.53 -13.93 3.59
C GLN A 76 3.81 -12.61 3.30
N MET A 77 3.91 -12.14 2.05
CA MET A 77 2.88 -11.31 1.45
C MET A 77 2.05 -12.18 0.50
N ASP A 78 0.77 -12.43 0.81
CA ASP A 78 -0.07 -13.31 -0.02
C ASP A 78 -0.48 -12.65 -1.35
N ALA A 79 -1.19 -13.40 -2.21
CA ALA A 79 -1.62 -12.93 -3.53
C ALA A 79 -2.64 -11.78 -3.46
N ASP A 80 -3.34 -11.61 -2.33
CA ASP A 80 -4.27 -10.51 -2.11
C ASP A 80 -3.56 -9.29 -1.49
N GLY A 81 -2.26 -9.38 -1.22
CA GLY A 81 -1.49 -8.33 -0.56
C GLY A 81 -1.73 -8.27 0.96
N HIS A 82 -2.04 -9.38 1.61
CA HIS A 82 -1.98 -9.41 3.08
C HIS A 82 -0.58 -9.78 3.54
N LEU A 83 -0.08 -9.06 4.54
CA LEU A 83 1.17 -9.40 5.23
C LEU A 83 0.85 -10.33 6.39
N TRP A 84 1.59 -11.43 6.48
CA TRP A 84 1.43 -12.47 7.49
C TRP A 84 2.65 -12.53 8.40
N PHE A 85 2.39 -12.57 9.70
CA PHE A 85 3.40 -12.73 10.74
C PHE A 85 2.97 -13.82 11.72
N VAL A 86 3.93 -14.48 12.35
CA VAL A 86 3.68 -15.38 13.49
C VAL A 86 3.87 -14.60 14.79
N THR A 87 2.95 -14.75 15.74
CA THR A 87 3.03 -14.09 17.06
C THR A 87 2.39 -14.96 18.15
N ASP A 88 2.64 -14.60 19.40
CA ASP A 88 1.92 -15.12 20.56
C ASP A 88 0.62 -14.33 20.80
N ARG A 89 -0.48 -15.05 21.05
CA ARG A 89 -1.82 -14.49 21.26
C ARG A 89 -1.95 -13.71 22.57
N ASN A 90 -1.10 -13.99 23.56
CA ASN A 90 -1.06 -13.33 24.86
C ASN A 90 -0.08 -12.14 24.87
N SER A 91 0.52 -11.79 23.74
CA SER A 91 1.46 -10.67 23.66
C SER A 91 0.75 -9.31 23.69
N HIS A 92 1.42 -8.28 24.22
CA HIS A 92 0.86 -6.92 24.30
C HIS A 92 0.32 -6.39 22.95
N LYS A 93 0.97 -6.73 21.83
CA LYS A 93 0.53 -6.28 20.51
C LYS A 93 -0.80 -6.92 20.09
N ALA A 94 -1.07 -8.16 20.49
CA ALA A 94 -2.33 -8.84 20.20
C ALA A 94 -3.49 -8.14 20.94
N ASP A 95 -3.32 -7.93 22.25
CA ASP A 95 -4.21 -7.13 23.09
C ASP A 95 -4.49 -5.71 22.55
N GLU A 96 -3.44 -5.05 22.05
CA GLU A 96 -3.51 -3.70 21.47
C GLU A 96 -4.32 -3.72 20.16
N ILE A 97 -4.07 -4.69 19.29
CA ILE A 97 -4.72 -4.83 17.97
C ILE A 97 -6.20 -5.18 18.08
N GLU A 98 -6.59 -6.00 19.06
CA GLU A 98 -8.00 -6.28 19.33
C GLU A 98 -8.80 -5.01 19.69
N LYS A 99 -8.14 -4.03 20.31
CA LYS A 99 -8.76 -2.76 20.71
C LYS A 99 -8.70 -1.69 19.63
N ASN A 100 -7.57 -1.62 18.93
CA ASN A 100 -7.36 -0.72 17.81
C ASN A 100 -6.58 -1.47 16.71
N PRO A 101 -7.27 -1.93 15.66
CA PRO A 101 -6.63 -2.75 14.64
C PRO A 101 -5.82 -1.92 13.64
N GLN A 102 -5.79 -0.58 13.76
CA GLN A 102 -4.95 0.24 12.89
C GLN A 102 -3.48 0.08 13.26
N VAL A 103 -2.69 -0.30 12.26
CA VAL A 103 -1.25 -0.55 12.43
C VAL A 103 -0.45 0.11 11.31
N ASN A 104 0.83 0.30 11.58
CA ASN A 104 1.82 0.58 10.56
C ASN A 104 2.90 -0.51 10.55
N ILE A 105 3.32 -0.93 9.36
CA ILE A 105 4.48 -1.80 9.16
C ILE A 105 5.54 -0.98 8.44
N ALA A 106 6.71 -0.86 9.04
CA ALA A 106 7.85 -0.19 8.43
C ALA A 106 8.94 -1.20 8.07
N TYR A 107 9.44 -1.11 6.84
CA TYR A 107 10.62 -1.83 6.36
C TYR A 107 11.73 -0.83 6.04
N ALA A 108 12.97 -1.22 6.31
CA ALA A 108 14.14 -0.42 6.01
C ALA A 108 15.28 -1.32 5.54
N ALA A 109 15.81 -1.03 4.36
CA ALA A 109 17.05 -1.59 3.83
C ALA A 109 18.04 -0.43 3.56
N PRO A 110 18.74 0.07 4.60
CA PRO A 110 19.62 1.23 4.44
C PRO A 110 20.76 1.02 3.44
N SER A 111 21.24 -0.22 3.30
CA SER A 111 22.26 -0.58 2.32
C SER A 111 21.76 -0.40 0.89
N ASP A 112 20.48 -0.69 0.65
CA ASP A 112 19.84 -0.60 -0.68
C ASP A 112 19.16 0.76 -0.90
N ASN A 113 19.16 1.61 0.14
CA ASN A 113 18.48 2.91 0.17
C ASN A 113 16.98 2.83 -0.14
N THR A 114 16.37 1.74 0.37
CA THR A 114 14.95 1.43 0.20
C THR A 114 14.24 1.47 1.56
N PHE A 115 13.13 2.20 1.63
CA PHE A 115 12.29 2.32 2.82
C PHE A 115 10.82 2.21 2.44
N VAL A 116 10.03 1.50 3.25
CA VAL A 116 8.61 1.27 2.98
C VAL A 116 7.81 1.46 4.26
N SER A 117 6.69 2.19 4.16
CA SER A 117 5.70 2.34 5.23
C SER A 117 4.34 1.86 4.74
N VAL A 118 3.79 0.84 5.39
CA VAL A 118 2.49 0.24 5.06
C VAL A 118 1.50 0.55 6.19
N ALA A 119 0.44 1.30 5.87
CA ALA A 119 -0.69 1.48 6.77
C ALA A 119 -1.74 0.39 6.50
N GLY A 120 -2.25 -0.24 7.55
CA GLY A 120 -3.18 -1.35 7.40
C GLY A 120 -4.05 -1.61 8.61
N ILE A 121 -4.93 -2.60 8.46
CA ILE A 121 -5.78 -3.14 9.52
C ILE A 121 -5.28 -4.54 9.85
N ALA A 122 -4.86 -4.74 11.10
CA ALA A 122 -4.38 -6.00 11.62
C ALA A 122 -5.51 -6.82 12.25
N GLU A 123 -5.42 -8.14 12.14
CA GLU A 123 -6.32 -9.10 12.75
C GLU A 123 -5.48 -10.26 13.33
N VAL A 124 -5.74 -10.61 14.59
CA VAL A 124 -5.19 -11.83 15.19
C VAL A 124 -6.03 -13.02 14.72
N ARG A 125 -5.36 -14.01 14.12
CA ARG A 125 -5.98 -15.15 13.46
C ARG A 125 -5.50 -16.44 14.09
N ASP A 126 -6.47 -17.26 14.49
CA ASP A 126 -6.26 -18.65 14.85
C ASP A 126 -6.54 -19.53 13.61
N ASP A 127 -5.55 -19.60 12.72
CA ASP A 127 -5.61 -20.40 11.49
C ASP A 127 -4.43 -21.37 11.49
N ARG A 128 -4.68 -22.57 12.03
CA ARG A 128 -3.64 -23.62 12.16
C ARG A 128 -3.12 -24.10 10.81
N ASN A 129 -3.98 -24.19 9.80
CA ASN A 129 -3.57 -24.62 8.47
C ASN A 129 -2.59 -23.61 7.85
N LYS A 130 -2.90 -22.31 7.97
CA LYS A 130 -2.00 -21.26 7.47
C LYS A 130 -0.72 -21.17 8.30
N LEU A 131 -0.79 -21.44 9.60
CA LEU A 131 0.38 -21.46 10.47
C LEU A 131 1.33 -22.59 10.08
N HIS A 132 0.82 -23.81 9.86
CA HIS A 132 1.60 -24.94 9.37
C HIS A 132 2.20 -24.68 7.97
N GLU A 133 1.47 -23.99 7.08
CA GLU A 133 2.01 -23.57 5.77
C GLU A 133 3.21 -22.61 5.91
N LEU A 134 3.13 -21.67 6.86
CA LEU A 134 4.15 -20.63 7.06
C LEU A 134 5.29 -21.06 7.98
N TRP A 135 5.14 -22.16 8.72
CA TRP A 135 6.12 -22.60 9.71
C TRP A 135 7.45 -22.99 9.05
N SER A 136 8.54 -22.56 9.67
CA SER A 136 9.89 -23.01 9.30
C SER A 136 10.64 -23.52 10.53
N PRO A 137 11.55 -24.50 10.38
CA PRO A 137 12.32 -25.02 11.51
C PRO A 137 13.08 -23.94 12.29
N ALA A 138 13.51 -22.86 11.62
CA ALA A 138 14.18 -21.73 12.27
C ALA A 138 13.31 -21.00 13.30
N MET A 139 11.98 -21.02 13.15
CA MET A 139 11.05 -20.41 14.11
C MET A 139 11.09 -21.06 15.49
N SER A 140 11.47 -22.33 15.58
CA SER A 140 11.56 -23.06 16.84
C SER A 140 12.52 -22.43 17.86
N ILE A 141 13.49 -21.62 17.38
CA ILE A 141 14.40 -20.85 18.23
C ILE A 141 13.63 -19.82 19.08
N PHE A 142 12.58 -19.23 18.50
CA PHE A 142 11.73 -18.23 19.16
C PHE A 142 10.48 -18.85 19.79
N TYR A 143 10.02 -19.99 19.27
CA TYR A 143 8.82 -20.70 19.69
C TYR A 143 9.16 -22.16 20.03
N PRO A 144 9.74 -22.43 21.22
CA PRO A 144 10.31 -23.74 21.57
C PRO A 144 9.28 -24.85 21.73
N LYS A 145 7.99 -24.52 21.91
CA LYS A 145 6.90 -25.50 21.93
C LYS A 145 6.46 -25.96 20.53
N GLY A 146 7.03 -25.38 19.47
CA GLY A 146 6.79 -25.76 18.09
C GLY A 146 5.51 -25.18 17.48
N GLU A 147 5.19 -25.64 16.26
CA GLU A 147 4.05 -25.16 15.47
C GLU A 147 2.68 -25.47 16.11
N ASP A 148 2.63 -26.47 16.98
CA ASP A 148 1.41 -26.89 17.69
C ASP A 148 1.21 -26.15 19.03
N ASP A 149 2.05 -25.18 19.39
CA ASP A 149 1.87 -24.38 20.60
C ASP A 149 0.47 -23.72 20.58
N PRO A 150 -0.41 -23.95 21.59
CA PRO A 150 -1.74 -23.35 21.64
C PRO A 150 -1.71 -21.82 21.75
N ASP A 151 -0.60 -21.24 22.19
CA ASP A 151 -0.45 -19.79 22.33
C ASP A 151 -0.03 -19.12 21.00
N LEU A 152 0.45 -19.90 20.03
CA LEU A 152 0.93 -19.43 18.74
C LEU A 152 -0.22 -19.15 17.78
N CYS A 153 -0.23 -17.95 17.20
CA CYS A 153 -1.23 -17.51 16.25
C CYS A 153 -0.60 -16.68 15.12
N LEU A 154 -1.43 -16.28 14.17
CA LEU A 154 -1.03 -15.44 13.07
C LEU A 154 -1.52 -14.00 13.28
N LEU A 155 -0.71 -13.05 12.84
CA LEU A 155 -1.14 -11.69 12.62
C LEU A 155 -1.28 -11.46 11.13
N LYS A 156 -2.51 -11.18 10.69
CA LYS A 156 -2.82 -10.83 9.31
C LYS A 156 -3.00 -9.33 9.20
N VAL A 157 -2.21 -8.66 8.37
CA VAL A 157 -2.36 -7.23 8.10
C VAL A 157 -2.89 -7.03 6.69
N ARG A 158 -4.12 -6.49 6.61
CA ARG A 158 -4.70 -6.04 5.35
C ARG A 158 -4.25 -4.61 5.07
N MET A 159 -3.45 -4.46 4.01
CA MET A 159 -2.94 -3.17 3.59
C MET A 159 -4.07 -2.24 3.14
N GLN A 160 -3.94 -0.97 3.49
CA GLN A 160 -4.82 0.11 3.02
C GLN A 160 -4.04 1.08 2.14
N SER A 161 -2.80 1.40 2.52
CA SER A 161 -1.88 2.17 1.70
C SER A 161 -0.45 1.75 1.96
N ALA A 162 0.43 1.99 0.99
CA ALA A 162 1.87 1.92 1.18
C ALA A 162 2.52 3.18 0.61
N GLU A 163 3.58 3.65 1.26
CA GLU A 163 4.45 4.70 0.74
C GLU A 163 5.88 4.17 0.78
N TYR A 164 6.66 4.47 -0.24
CA TYR A 164 8.04 4.02 -0.31
C TYR A 164 8.97 5.12 -0.78
N TRP A 165 10.24 4.97 -0.42
CA TRP A 165 11.35 5.80 -0.86
C TRP A 165 12.42 4.83 -1.35
N ASP A 166 12.73 4.90 -2.63
CA ASP A 166 13.69 4.03 -3.29
C ASP A 166 14.67 4.88 -4.11
N SER A 167 15.93 4.49 -4.12
CA SER A 167 16.97 5.18 -4.90
C SER A 167 18.20 4.28 -5.03
N PRO A 168 19.15 4.59 -5.93
CA PRO A 168 20.33 3.75 -6.13
C PRO A 168 21.06 3.43 -4.82
N GLY A 169 21.01 2.15 -4.44
CA GLY A 169 21.66 1.61 -3.24
C GLY A 169 23.08 1.08 -3.46
N GLY A 170 23.68 0.63 -2.37
CA GLY A 170 25.02 0.06 -2.32
C GLY A 170 26.13 1.11 -2.51
N LEU A 171 27.38 0.65 -2.45
CA LEU A 171 28.55 1.54 -2.57
C LEU A 171 28.56 2.32 -3.89
N ILE A 172 28.24 1.64 -5.00
CA ILE A 172 28.26 2.25 -6.35
C ILE A 172 27.06 3.18 -6.54
N GLY A 173 25.86 2.77 -6.12
CA GLY A 173 24.66 3.60 -6.21
C GLY A 173 24.79 4.89 -5.40
N ASN A 174 25.33 4.81 -4.19
CA ASN A 174 25.57 5.99 -3.35
C ASN A 174 26.54 6.98 -4.00
N VAL A 175 27.62 6.50 -4.62
CA VAL A 175 28.58 7.38 -5.33
C VAL A 175 27.93 8.03 -6.55
N LEU A 176 27.14 7.27 -7.32
CA LEU A 176 26.40 7.81 -8.46
C LEU A 176 25.38 8.87 -8.02
N TYR A 177 24.63 8.59 -6.95
CA TYR A 177 23.66 9.50 -6.37
C TYR A 177 24.31 10.84 -5.98
N LEU A 178 25.44 10.80 -5.27
CA LEU A 178 26.20 11.99 -4.89
C LEU A 178 26.73 12.76 -6.10
N ALA A 179 27.28 12.06 -7.09
CA ALA A 179 27.83 12.68 -8.29
C ALA A 179 26.74 13.40 -9.11
N VAL A 180 25.61 12.74 -9.36
CA VAL A 180 24.50 13.34 -10.08
C VAL A 180 23.94 14.54 -9.32
N THR A 181 23.68 14.39 -8.01
CA THR A 181 23.17 15.49 -7.18
C THR A 181 24.10 16.70 -7.16
N ALA A 182 25.42 16.49 -7.08
CA ALA A 182 26.40 17.58 -7.12
C ALA A 182 26.41 18.33 -8.46
N ILE A 183 26.10 17.65 -9.56
CA ILE A 183 26.05 18.23 -10.91
C ILE A 183 24.70 18.91 -11.18
N THR A 184 23.60 18.26 -10.81
CA THR A 184 22.24 18.72 -11.13
C THR A 184 21.68 19.69 -10.09
N GLY A 185 22.15 19.63 -8.84
CA GLY A 185 21.55 20.31 -7.70
C GLY A 185 20.20 19.71 -7.28
N ASP A 186 19.77 18.61 -7.89
CA ASP A 186 18.47 17.97 -7.67
C ASP A 186 18.67 16.61 -7.00
N ALA A 187 18.45 16.56 -5.69
CA ALA A 187 18.54 15.34 -4.88
C ALA A 187 17.42 14.32 -5.18
N GLY A 188 16.38 14.71 -5.93
CA GLY A 188 15.26 13.86 -6.30
C GLY A 188 15.42 13.18 -7.66
N SER A 189 16.40 13.58 -8.49
CA SER A 189 16.49 13.11 -9.88
C SER A 189 16.74 11.61 -10.04
N LEU A 190 17.18 10.93 -8.97
CA LEU A 190 17.44 9.50 -8.91
C LEU A 190 16.62 8.79 -7.82
N SER A 191 15.68 9.48 -7.19
CA SER A 191 14.82 8.87 -6.16
C SER A 191 13.41 8.68 -6.71
N ASP A 192 12.84 7.51 -6.43
CA ASP A 192 11.43 7.23 -6.65
C ASP A 192 10.70 7.25 -5.30
N ASN A 193 9.60 8.00 -5.25
CA ASN A 193 8.70 8.04 -4.11
C ASN A 193 7.27 8.07 -4.64
N GLN A 194 6.50 7.08 -4.23
CA GLN A 194 5.09 7.01 -4.55
C GLN A 194 4.28 6.44 -3.40
N ARG A 195 3.08 7.01 -3.21
CA ARG A 195 2.03 6.46 -2.38
C ARG A 195 1.07 5.60 -3.21
N MET A 196 0.84 4.38 -2.75
CA MET A 196 -0.09 3.39 -3.28
C MET A 196 -1.32 3.29 -2.37
N GLU A 197 -2.50 3.17 -2.95
CA GLU A 197 -3.78 3.04 -2.22
C GLU A 197 -4.46 1.72 -2.61
N PHE A 198 -4.72 0.87 -1.61
CA PHE A 198 -5.31 -0.44 -1.80
C PHE A 198 -6.80 -0.40 -1.43
N GLY A 199 -7.66 -0.43 -2.47
CA GLY A 199 -9.10 -0.42 -2.28
C GLY A 199 -9.60 -1.70 -1.61
N SER A 200 -10.47 -1.57 -0.61
CA SER A 200 -11.21 -2.71 -0.05
C SER A 200 -12.15 -3.27 -1.12
N LYS A 201 -11.77 -4.35 -1.80
CA LYS A 201 -12.76 -5.15 -2.54
C LYS A 201 -13.70 -5.76 -1.50
N GLN A 202 -14.82 -5.08 -1.21
CA GLN A 202 -15.95 -5.71 -0.55
C GLN A 202 -16.42 -6.84 -1.47
N ARG A 203 -16.07 -8.09 -1.16
CA ARG A 203 -16.84 -9.22 -1.64
C ARG A 203 -18.19 -9.14 -0.96
N ALA A 204 -19.17 -8.59 -1.66
CA ALA A 204 -20.57 -8.85 -1.36
C ALA A 204 -20.77 -10.37 -1.50
N VAL A 205 -20.80 -11.06 -0.36
CA VAL A 205 -21.37 -12.40 -0.28
C VAL A 205 -22.88 -12.20 -0.39
N GLN A 206 -23.44 -12.67 -1.50
CA GLN A 206 -24.87 -13.00 -1.58
C GLN A 206 -25.09 -14.35 -0.93
#